data_AF-A0A2A4G465-F1
#
_entry.id   AF-A0A2A4G465-F1
#
_cell.length_a   1.000
_cell.length_b   1.000
_cell.length_c   1.000
_cell.angle_alpha   90.00
_cell.angle_beta   90.00
_cell.angle_gamma   90.00
#
_symmetry.space_group_name_H-M   'P 1'
#
loop_
_entity.id
_entity.type
_entity.pdbx_description
1 polymer ?
#
loop_
_entity_poly.entity_id
_entity_poly.type
_entity_poly.pdbx_seq_one_letter_code
_entity_poly.pdbx_strand_id
1 'polypeptide(L)'
;MKHNVVTFGLRVSLAVAYLSAVADRLGYWPQPVSVWGNWANFKSYTQLINPWFPSSWIEPLALGVSGLEVLLALGLLFGFKTRGCAIISGVLLLLFALAMTFSTGVKGAFDFSVFTAAFGSWALAKLKTDAWGLDYYLHKKL
;
A
#
# COMPACT_ATOMS: atom_id res chain seq x y z
N MET A 1 -20.79 12.48 -12.16
CA MET A 1 -20.34 13.21 -10.95
C MET A 1 -20.25 12.31 -9.72
N LYS A 2 -21.29 11.55 -9.31
CA LYS A 2 -21.26 10.74 -8.06
C LYS A 2 -20.13 9.69 -7.97
N HIS A 3 -19.75 9.06 -9.08
CA HIS A 3 -18.64 8.08 -9.09
C HIS A 3 -17.24 8.71 -8.93
N ASN A 4 -17.07 10.00 -9.25
CA ASN A 4 -15.75 10.62 -9.29
C ASN A 4 -15.18 10.82 -7.88
N VAL A 5 -16.03 11.15 -6.90
CA VAL A 5 -15.61 11.36 -5.51
C VAL A 5 -15.17 10.05 -4.87
N VAL A 6 -15.87 8.94 -5.15
CA VAL A 6 -15.51 7.61 -4.62
C VAL A 6 -14.18 7.12 -5.19
N THR A 7 -14.00 7.19 -6.52
CA THR A 7 -12.73 6.81 -7.16
C THR A 7 -11.58 7.67 -6.67
N PHE A 8 -11.76 8.99 -6.63
CA PHE A 8 -10.75 9.92 -6.13
C PHE A 8 -10.40 9.65 -4.66
N GLY A 9 -11.42 9.51 -3.81
CA GLY A 9 -11.25 9.23 -2.39
C GLY A 9 -10.50 7.93 -2.13
N LEU A 10 -10.87 6.83 -2.81
CA LEU A 10 -10.16 5.55 -2.71
C LEU A 10 -8.70 5.68 -3.17
N ARG A 11 -8.48 6.36 -4.29
CA ARG A 11 -7.15 6.54 -4.88
C ARG A 11 -6.21 7.30 -3.95
N VAL A 12 -6.67 8.44 -3.43
CA VAL A 12 -5.89 9.27 -2.49
C VAL A 12 -5.70 8.56 -1.16
N SER A 13 -6.73 7.92 -0.61
CA SER A 13 -6.64 7.23 0.67
C SER A 13 -5.63 6.08 0.62
N LEU A 14 -5.63 5.28 -0.45
CA LEU A 14 -4.64 4.21 -0.65
C LEU A 14 -3.23 4.77 -0.81
N ALA A 15 -3.06 5.83 -1.60
CA ALA A 15 -1.76 6.48 -1.78
C ALA A 15 -1.19 7.02 -0.45
N VAL A 16 -2.01 7.74 0.32
CA VAL A 16 -1.61 8.30 1.61
C VAL A 16 -1.33 7.20 2.63
N ALA A 17 -2.09 6.11 2.63
CA ALA A 17 -1.82 4.96 3.51
C ALA A 17 -0.42 4.37 3.27
N TYR A 18 -0.04 4.17 1.99
CA TYR A 18 1.31 3.72 1.65
C TYR A 18 2.39 4.72 2.08
N LEU A 19 2.22 6.01 1.76
CA LEU A 19 3.19 7.05 2.15
C LEU A 19 3.33 7.16 3.67
N SER A 20 2.22 7.06 4.40
CA SER A 20 2.19 7.08 5.86
C SER A 20 2.93 5.88 6.46
N ALA A 21 2.72 4.68 5.91
CA ALA A 21 3.43 3.48 6.36
C ALA A 21 4.94 3.57 6.10
N VAL A 22 5.35 4.09 4.93
CA VAL A 22 6.77 4.31 4.62
C VAL A 22 7.35 5.39 5.54
N ALA A 23 6.62 6.47 5.80
CA ALA A 23 7.04 7.52 6.72
C ALA A 23 7.27 6.98 8.15
N ASP A 24 6.48 6.00 8.58
CA ASP A 24 6.63 5.37 9.89
C ASP A 24 7.91 4.54 9.98
N ARG A 25 8.24 3.81 8.92
CA ARG A 25 9.48 3.03 8.82
C ARG A 25 10.72 3.92 8.77
N LEU A 26 10.61 5.13 8.21
CA LEU A 26 11.68 6.13 8.17
C LEU A 26 11.79 6.95 9.47
N GLY A 27 10.85 6.78 10.41
CA GLY A 27 10.86 7.50 11.69
C GLY A 27 10.37 8.95 11.62
N TYR A 28 9.56 9.29 10.60
CA TYR A 28 8.94 10.61 10.50
C TYR A 28 7.69 10.77 11.39
N TRP A 29 7.11 9.66 11.85
CA TRP A 29 6.02 9.70 12.83
C TRP A 29 6.57 9.76 14.27
N PRO A 30 5.87 10.46 15.19
CA PRO A 30 6.22 10.41 16.61
C PRO A 30 6.07 8.99 17.18
N GLN A 31 7.02 8.59 18.03
CA GLN A 31 7.03 7.27 18.69
C GLN A 31 5.69 6.81 19.28
N PRO A 32 4.87 7.66 19.93
CA PRO A 32 3.59 7.22 20.51
C PRO A 32 2.53 6.77 19.50
N VAL A 33 2.63 7.20 18.25
CA VAL A 33 1.66 6.87 17.18
C VAL A 33 2.25 5.93 16.13
N SER A 34 3.56 5.67 16.22
CA SER A 34 4.28 4.81 15.31
C SER A 34 3.99 3.34 15.53
N VAL A 35 3.91 2.58 14.45
CA VAL A 35 3.78 1.12 14.51
C VAL A 35 5.16 0.48 14.61
N TRP A 36 6.08 0.90 13.73
CA TRP A 36 7.48 0.48 13.72
C TRP A 36 8.41 1.58 14.23
N GLY A 37 8.16 2.84 13.83
CA GLY A 37 8.88 4.04 14.27
C GLY A 37 10.34 4.15 13.85
N ASN A 38 10.98 3.08 13.37
CA ASN A 38 12.30 3.11 12.75
C ASN A 38 12.52 1.89 11.85
N TRP A 39 13.56 1.96 11.03
CA TRP A 39 13.91 0.94 10.05
C TRP A 39 14.32 -0.40 10.69
N ALA A 40 15.00 -0.36 11.84
CA ALA A 40 15.44 -1.58 12.52
C ALA A 40 14.25 -2.41 13.02
N ASN A 41 13.28 -1.77 13.68
CA ASN A 41 12.04 -2.39 14.13
C ASN A 41 11.23 -2.95 12.95
N PHE A 42 11.16 -2.20 11.85
CA PHE A 42 10.50 -2.68 10.63
C PHE A 42 11.16 -3.94 10.06
N LYS A 43 12.49 -4.00 10.03
CA LYS A 43 13.21 -5.22 9.59
C LYS A 43 12.97 -6.41 10.51
N SER A 44 13.03 -6.20 11.83
CA SER A 44 12.73 -7.24 12.80
C SER A 44 11.29 -7.76 12.62
N TYR A 45 10.33 -6.86 12.39
CA TYR A 45 8.95 -7.24 12.10
C TYR A 45 8.82 -7.98 10.75
N THR A 46 9.54 -7.53 9.72
CA THR A 46 9.55 -8.16 8.39
C THR A 46 10.09 -9.59 8.46
N GLN A 47 11.14 -9.83 9.26
CA GLN A 47 11.66 -11.19 9.51
C GLN A 47 10.65 -12.06 10.27
N LEU A 48 9.94 -11.48 11.24
CA LEU A 48 8.92 -12.19 12.02
C LEU A 48 7.77 -12.70 11.14
N ILE A 49 7.29 -11.87 10.20
CA ILE A 49 6.18 -12.24 9.30
C ILE A 49 6.64 -13.04 8.07
N ASN A 50 7.95 -13.19 7.86
CA ASN A 50 8.53 -13.97 6.76
C ASN A 50 9.57 -14.98 7.29
N PRO A 51 9.16 -15.93 8.15
CA PRO A 51 10.10 -16.87 8.77
C PRO A 51 10.79 -17.80 7.75
N TRP A 52 10.24 -17.92 6.54
CA TRP A 52 10.78 -18.75 5.47
C TRP A 52 11.99 -18.14 4.76
N PHE A 53 12.22 -16.82 4.90
CA PHE A 53 13.33 -16.13 4.26
C PHE A 53 14.55 -16.04 5.20
N PRO A 54 15.77 -16.29 4.71
CA PRO A 54 16.99 -16.06 5.47
C PRO A 54 17.15 -14.57 5.83
N SER A 55 17.82 -14.28 6.94
CA SER A 55 18.03 -12.91 7.42
C SER A 55 18.74 -12.00 6.41
N SER A 56 19.56 -12.57 5.54
CA SER A 56 20.24 -11.84 4.45
C SER A 56 19.29 -11.28 3.39
N TRP A 57 18.10 -11.86 3.23
CA TRP A 57 17.10 -11.41 2.26
C TRP A 57 16.15 -10.35 2.80
N ILE A 58 16.11 -10.12 4.12
CA ILE A 58 15.17 -9.16 4.73
C ILE A 58 15.47 -7.73 4.32
N GLU A 59 16.74 -7.32 4.27
CA GLU A 59 17.09 -5.94 3.89
C GLU A 59 16.70 -5.62 2.43
N PRO A 60 17.08 -6.44 1.41
CA PRO A 60 16.62 -6.23 0.05
C PRO A 60 15.10 -6.28 -0.11
N LEU A 61 14.43 -7.19 0.61
CA LEU A 61 12.96 -7.30 0.56
C LEU A 61 12.29 -6.06 1.17
N ALA A 62 12.75 -5.61 2.34
CA ALA A 62 12.24 -4.43 3.02
C ALA A 62 12.39 -3.16 2.15
N LEU A 63 13.55 -2.98 1.51
CA LEU A 63 13.80 -1.89 0.57
C LEU A 63 12.94 -2.01 -0.68
N GLY A 64 12.86 -3.20 -1.28
CA GLY A 64 12.09 -3.45 -2.49
C GLY A 64 10.60 -3.19 -2.30
N VAL A 65 10.02 -3.68 -1.19
CA VAL A 65 8.61 -3.46 -0.84
C VAL A 65 8.36 -1.98 -0.55
N SER A 66 9.19 -1.33 0.26
CA SER A 66 9.00 0.10 0.57
C SER A 66 9.14 0.98 -0.66
N GLY A 67 10.10 0.68 -1.55
CA GLY A 67 10.25 1.38 -2.83
C GLY A 67 9.05 1.17 -3.75
N LEU A 68 8.54 -0.06 -3.84
CA LEU A 68 7.35 -0.37 -4.62
C LEU A 68 6.11 0.33 -4.07
N GLU A 69 5.94 0.39 -2.74
CA GLU A 69 4.86 1.14 -2.09
C GLU A 69 4.91 2.64 -2.45
N VAL A 70 6.09 3.27 -2.43
CA VAL A 70 6.24 4.67 -2.85
C VAL A 70 5.85 4.85 -4.32
N LEU A 71 6.33 3.97 -5.21
CA LEU A 71 5.99 4.06 -6.64
C LEU A 71 4.48 3.88 -6.88
N LEU A 72 3.85 2.92 -6.20
CA LEU A 72 2.41 2.70 -6.28
C LEU A 72 1.64 3.89 -5.69
N ALA A 73 2.10 4.46 -4.58
CA ALA A 73 1.50 5.61 -3.95
C ALA A 73 1.53 6.83 -4.88
N LEU A 74 2.67 7.13 -5.49
CA LEU A 74 2.79 8.23 -6.44
C LEU A 74 1.93 7.99 -7.69
N GLY A 75 1.95 6.77 -8.23
CA GLY A 75 1.12 6.38 -9.38
C GLY A 75 -0.38 6.54 -9.09
N LEU A 76 -0.83 6.12 -7.91
CA LEU A 76 -2.20 6.35 -7.46
C LEU A 76 -2.46 7.84 -7.22
N LEU A 77 -1.61 8.56 -6.49
CA LEU A 77 -1.84 9.97 -6.14
C LEU A 77 -2.04 10.84 -7.39
N PHE A 78 -1.16 10.70 -8.38
CA PHE A 78 -1.26 11.42 -9.64
C PHE A 78 -2.28 10.81 -10.63
N GLY A 79 -2.79 9.62 -10.35
CA GLY A 79 -3.73 8.91 -11.21
C GLY A 79 -3.12 8.52 -12.55
N PHE A 80 -1.88 8.02 -12.54
CA PHE A 80 -1.17 7.50 -13.71
C PHE A 80 -1.24 5.97 -13.74
N LYS A 81 -1.82 5.41 -14.82
CA LYS A 81 -2.09 3.96 -14.95
C LYS A 81 -2.80 3.39 -13.71
N THR A 82 -3.82 4.11 -13.23
CA THR A 82 -4.53 3.86 -11.97
C THR A 82 -4.97 2.41 -11.83
N ARG A 83 -5.51 1.81 -12.89
CA ARG A 83 -5.93 0.40 -12.91
C ARG A 83 -4.78 -0.56 -12.64
N GLY A 84 -3.60 -0.32 -13.24
CA GLY A 84 -2.42 -1.16 -13.03
C GLY A 84 -1.90 -1.03 -11.60
N CYS A 85 -1.72 0.20 -11.12
CA CYS A 85 -1.30 0.46 -9.74
C CYS A 85 -2.26 -0.16 -8.72
N ALA A 86 -3.57 -0.09 -8.97
CA ALA A 86 -4.59 -0.61 -8.07
C ALA A 86 -4.62 -2.16 -8.02
N ILE A 87 -4.38 -2.84 -9.15
CA ILE A 87 -4.23 -4.31 -9.20
C ILE A 87 -2.99 -4.75 -8.41
N ILE A 88 -1.84 -4.13 -8.70
CA ILE A 88 -0.57 -4.46 -8.04
C ILE A 88 -0.66 -4.18 -6.54
N SER A 89 -1.25 -3.04 -6.14
CA SER A 89 -1.50 -2.69 -4.74
C SER A 89 -2.34 -3.75 -4.02
N GLY A 90 -3.38 -4.28 -4.67
CA GLY A 90 -4.23 -5.31 -4.09
C GLY A 90 -3.52 -6.63 -3.88
N VAL A 91 -2.69 -7.05 -4.85
CA VAL A 91 -1.85 -8.23 -4.70
C VAL A 91 -0.83 -8.04 -3.58
N LEU A 92 -0.15 -6.88 -3.54
CA LEU A 92 0.84 -6.54 -2.51
C LEU A 92 0.22 -6.60 -1.10
N LEU A 93 -0.91 -5.92 -0.89
CA LEU A 93 -1.61 -5.88 0.39
C LEU A 93 -2.16 -7.25 0.79
N LEU A 94 -2.66 -8.04 -0.17
CA LEU A 94 -3.14 -9.38 0.11
C LEU A 94 -2.00 -10.30 0.55
N LEU A 95 -0.84 -10.25 -0.11
CA LEU A 95 0.34 -11.01 0.30
C LEU A 95 0.80 -10.59 1.70
N PHE A 96 0.80 -9.30 2.00
CA PHE A 96 1.12 -8.78 3.33
C PHE A 96 0.12 -9.27 4.39
N ALA A 97 -1.19 -9.21 4.10
CA ALA A 97 -2.23 -9.70 5.00
C ALA A 97 -2.11 -11.20 5.29
N LEU A 98 -1.80 -11.99 4.26
CA LEU A 98 -1.56 -13.43 4.40
C LEU A 98 -0.31 -13.71 5.24
N ALA A 99 0.79 -13.01 4.98
CA ALA A 99 2.02 -13.12 5.78
C ALA A 99 1.76 -12.81 7.27
N MET A 100 1.06 -11.71 7.56
CA MET A 100 0.65 -11.38 8.94
C MET A 100 -0.23 -12.47 9.56
N THR A 101 -1.20 -12.98 8.81
CA THR A 101 -2.16 -14.00 9.27
C THR A 101 -1.47 -15.31 9.62
N PHE A 102 -0.54 -15.78 8.79
CA PHE A 102 0.16 -17.04 9.02
C PHE A 102 1.24 -16.94 10.10
N SER A 103 1.86 -15.78 10.31
CA SER A 103 2.95 -15.64 11.27
C SER A 103 2.53 -15.11 12.63
N THR A 104 1.71 -14.06 12.68
CA THR A 104 1.30 -13.38 13.92
C THR A 104 -0.16 -13.64 14.29
N GLY A 105 -0.87 -14.41 13.47
CA GLY A 105 -2.31 -14.61 13.58
C GLY A 105 -3.13 -13.52 12.89
N VAL A 106 -4.44 -13.73 12.83
CA VAL A 106 -5.35 -12.90 12.02
C VAL A 106 -5.62 -11.51 12.62
N LYS A 107 -5.37 -11.32 13.92
CA LYS A 107 -5.72 -10.09 14.64
C LYS A 107 -5.03 -8.85 14.04
N GLY A 108 -3.72 -8.92 13.82
CA GLY A 108 -2.98 -7.79 13.26
C GLY A 108 -3.47 -7.41 11.86
N ALA A 109 -3.75 -8.41 11.02
CA ALA A 109 -4.25 -8.18 9.65
C ALA A 109 -5.61 -7.46 9.64
N PHE A 110 -6.47 -7.72 10.63
CA PHE A 110 -7.74 -7.01 10.80
C PHE A 110 -7.59 -5.64 11.46
N ASP A 111 -6.74 -5.50 12.48
CA ASP A 111 -6.53 -4.22 13.18
C ASP A 111 -5.99 -3.15 12.20
N PHE A 112 -5.10 -3.53 11.28
CA PHE A 112 -4.64 -2.63 10.20
C PHE A 112 -5.58 -2.57 8.98
N SER A 113 -6.70 -3.30 9.00
CA SER A 113 -7.67 -3.36 7.90
C SER A 113 -7.05 -3.70 6.53
N VAL A 114 -5.99 -4.53 6.51
CA VAL A 114 -5.19 -4.80 5.31
C VAL A 114 -6.02 -5.48 4.22
N PHE A 115 -6.90 -6.42 4.61
CA PHE A 115 -7.83 -7.06 3.67
C PHE A 115 -8.78 -6.05 3.03
N THR A 116 -9.32 -5.12 3.81
CA THR A 116 -10.17 -4.03 3.30
C THR A 116 -9.43 -3.18 2.29
N ALA A 117 -8.18 -2.81 2.58
CA ALA A 117 -7.34 -2.05 1.66
C ALA A 117 -7.05 -2.84 0.36
N ALA A 118 -6.79 -4.14 0.45
CA ALA A 118 -6.52 -5.01 -0.70
C ALA A 118 -7.74 -5.14 -1.64
N PHE A 119 -8.93 -5.43 -1.09
CA PHE A 119 -10.14 -5.49 -1.90
C PHE A 119 -10.60 -4.10 -2.37
N GLY A 120 -10.34 -3.06 -1.58
CA GLY A 120 -10.58 -1.67 -1.94
C GLY A 120 -9.76 -1.22 -3.15
N SER A 121 -8.50 -1.65 -3.25
CA SER A 121 -7.68 -1.38 -4.44
C SER A 121 -8.17 -2.16 -5.66
N TRP A 122 -8.63 -3.40 -5.51
CA TRP A 122 -9.26 -4.11 -6.64
C TRP A 122 -10.60 -3.50 -7.05
N ALA A 123 -11.38 -2.98 -6.11
CA ALA A 123 -12.57 -2.20 -6.42
C ALA A 123 -12.19 -0.95 -7.22
N LEU A 124 -11.16 -0.22 -6.79
CA LEU A 124 -10.62 0.93 -7.54
C LEU A 124 -10.21 0.56 -8.96
N ALA A 125 -9.61 -0.62 -9.18
CA ALA A 125 -9.25 -1.11 -10.50
C ALA A 125 -10.45 -1.37 -11.44
N LYS A 126 -11.66 -1.54 -10.90
CA LYS A 126 -12.91 -1.74 -11.65
C LYS A 126 -13.72 -0.45 -11.84
N LEU A 127 -13.46 0.58 -11.05
CA LEU A 127 -14.15 1.86 -11.17
C LEU A 127 -13.71 2.62 -12.42
N LYS A 128 -14.61 3.45 -12.96
CA LYS A 128 -14.28 4.36 -14.07
C LYS A 128 -13.26 5.40 -13.60
N THR A 129 -12.37 5.77 -14.51
CA THR A 129 -11.38 6.83 -14.32
C THR A 129 -12.07 8.11 -13.84
N ASP A 130 -11.59 8.65 -12.72
CA ASP A 130 -12.07 9.93 -12.23
C ASP A 130 -11.48 11.08 -13.05
N ALA A 131 -12.24 12.19 -13.12
CA ALA A 131 -11.84 13.37 -13.87
C ALA A 131 -10.60 14.11 -13.32
N TRP A 132 -10.09 13.68 -12.16
CA TRP A 132 -9.00 14.32 -11.42
C TRP A 132 -7.67 13.54 -11.52
N GLY A 133 -7.64 12.46 -12.30
CA GLY A 133 -6.41 11.71 -12.58
C GLY A 133 -5.79 12.10 -13.91
N LEU A 134 -4.45 11.99 -14.02
CA LEU A 134 -3.75 12.13 -15.30
C LEU A 134 -4.31 11.23 -16.39
N ASP A 135 -4.76 10.02 -16.03
CA ASP A 135 -5.39 9.07 -16.94
C ASP A 135 -6.59 9.70 -17.69
N TYR A 136 -7.38 10.56 -17.04
CA TYR A 136 -8.52 11.23 -17.68
C TYR A 136 -8.07 12.24 -18.74
N TYR A 137 -7.03 13.04 -18.44
CA TYR A 137 -6.50 14.03 -19.37
C TYR A 137 -5.78 13.39 -20.55
N LEU A 138 -5.10 12.25 -20.33
CA LEU A 138 -4.44 11.49 -21.39
C LEU A 138 -5.44 10.83 -22.33
N HIS A 139 -6.56 10.31 -21.82
CA HIS A 139 -7.60 9.69 -22.64
C HIS A 139 -8.46 10.69 -23.43
N LYS A 140 -8.54 11.95 -23.00
CA LYS A 140 -9.27 13.02 -23.70
C LYS A 140 -8.49 13.64 -24.86
N LYS A 141 -7.17 13.41 -24.92
CA LYS A 141 -6.26 13.98 -25.93
C LYS A 141 -6.03 13.06 -27.14
N LEU A 142 -6.56 11.83 -27.09
CA LEU A 142 -6.65 10.87 -28.20
C LEU A 142 -8.10 10.84 -28.70
#